data_AF-A0A7V2XJV7-F1
#
_entry.id   AF-A0A7V2XJV7-F1
#
_cell.length_a   1.000
_cell.length_b   1.000
_cell.length_c   1.000
_cell.angle_alpha   90.00
_cell.angle_beta   90.00
_cell.angle_gamma   90.00
#
_symmetry.space_group_name_H-M   'P 1'
#
loop_
_entity.id
_entity.type
_entity.pdbx_description
1 polymer ?
#
loop_
_entity_poly.entity_id
_entity_poly.type
_entity_poly.pdbx_seq_one_letter_code
_entity_poly.pdbx_strand_id
1 'polypeptide(L)'
;MSMSDPIADMLTRIRNAQMVDKAIVAMPSSKVKAAIAQVLKDEGYIDGFQVKTEGGKSQLEIALKYYAGRPVIERIERVSRPGLRIYKGA
;
A
#
# COMPACT_ATOMS: atom_id res chain seq x y z
N MET A 1 1.32 -21.12 -2.25
CA MET A 1 0.17 -20.20 -2.13
C MET A 1 0.12 -19.34 -3.38
N SER A 2 -0.99 -19.34 -4.13
CA SER A 2 -1.14 -18.47 -5.29
C SER A 2 -1.53 -17.05 -4.85
N MET A 3 -0.94 -16.05 -5.48
CA MET A 3 -1.22 -14.64 -5.21
C MET A 3 -2.54 -14.24 -5.89
N SER A 4 -3.63 -14.13 -5.14
CA SER A 4 -4.98 -13.89 -5.69
C SER A 4 -5.46 -12.44 -5.63
N ASP A 5 -5.01 -11.64 -4.66
CA ASP A 5 -5.34 -10.21 -4.53
C ASP A 5 -4.08 -9.36 -4.26
N PRO A 6 -3.47 -8.77 -5.30
CA PRO A 6 -2.32 -7.88 -5.17
C PRO A 6 -2.57 -6.60 -4.37
N ILE A 7 -3.81 -6.12 -4.30
CA ILE A 7 -4.16 -4.90 -3.55
C ILE A 7 -4.26 -5.25 -2.07
N ALA A 8 -4.94 -6.34 -1.72
CA ALA A 8 -5.01 -6.79 -0.33
C ALA A 8 -3.62 -7.07 0.26
N ASP A 9 -2.71 -7.66 -0.50
CA ASP A 9 -1.31 -7.84 -0.08
C ASP A 9 -0.60 -6.51 0.17
N MET A 10 -0.74 -5.51 -0.71
CA MET A 10 -0.18 -4.17 -0.51
C MET A 10 -0.64 -3.56 0.82
N LEU A 11 -1.95 -3.54 1.06
CA LEU A 11 -2.52 -2.95 2.29
C LEU A 11 -2.08 -3.72 3.54
N THR A 12 -1.98 -5.05 3.44
CA THR A 12 -1.51 -5.91 4.53
C THR A 12 -0.05 -5.65 4.86
N ARG A 13 0.83 -5.49 3.86
CA ARG A 13 2.24 -5.15 4.07
C ARG A 13 2.41 -3.79 4.74
N ILE A 14 1.63 -2.79 4.32
CA ILE A 14 1.63 -1.45 4.94
C ILE A 14 1.19 -1.53 6.41
N ARG A 15 0.12 -2.27 6.70
CA ARG A 15 -0.36 -2.47 8.08
C ARG A 15 0.69 -3.15 8.95
N ASN A 16 1.23 -4.28 8.48
CA ASN A 16 2.19 -5.07 9.25
C ASN A 16 3.50 -4.31 9.48
N ALA A 17 3.94 -3.52 8.49
CA ALA A 17 5.14 -2.70 8.63
C ALA A 17 4.97 -1.57 9.64
N GLN A 18 3.78 -0.96 9.73
CA GLN A 18 3.47 0.02 10.77
C GLN A 18 3.43 -0.60 12.16
N MET A 19 2.98 -1.85 12.30
CA MET A 19 2.98 -2.53 13.59
C MET A 19 4.38 -2.81 14.16
N VAL A 20 5.42 -2.75 13.33
CA VAL A 20 6.82 -2.95 13.73
C VAL A 20 7.67 -1.70 13.48
N ASP A 21 7.03 -0.53 13.37
CA ASP A 21 7.65 0.78 13.22
C ASP A 21 8.68 0.88 12.08
N LYS A 22 8.43 0.19 10.96
CA LYS A 22 9.30 0.28 9.78
C LYS A 22 9.13 1.62 9.08
N ALA A 23 10.25 2.23 8.69
CA ALA A 23 10.22 3.45 7.88
C ALA A 23 9.77 3.21 6.43
N ILE A 24 10.15 2.08 5.83
CA ILE A 24 9.93 1.80 4.40
C ILE A 24 9.35 0.41 4.18
N VAL A 25 8.44 0.30 3.22
CA VAL A 25 7.86 -0.97 2.74
C VAL A 25 8.11 -1.13 1.26
N ALA A 26 8.70 -2.26 0.87
CA ALA A 26 8.92 -2.62 -0.52
C ALA A 26 8.01 -3.76 -0.98
N MET A 27 7.51 -3.69 -2.22
CA MET A 27 6.69 -4.73 -2.84
C MET A 27 6.76 -4.68 -4.37
N PRO A 28 6.33 -5.72 -5.10
CA PRO A 28 6.22 -5.64 -6.56
C PRO A 28 5.24 -4.53 -6.97
N SER A 29 5.68 -3.67 -7.89
CA SER A 29 4.88 -2.56 -8.38
C SER A 29 3.80 -3.02 -9.36
N SER A 30 2.74 -2.23 -9.46
CA SER A 30 1.78 -2.29 -10.55
C SER A 30 1.21 -0.89 -10.76
N LYS A 31 0.63 -0.61 -11.94
CA LYS A 31 -0.01 0.69 -12.22
C LYS A 31 -1.07 1.03 -11.17
N VAL A 32 -1.88 0.05 -10.77
CA VAL A 32 -2.93 0.22 -9.76
C VAL A 32 -2.33 0.49 -8.37
N LYS A 33 -1.28 -0.24 -7.96
CA LYS A 33 -0.61 -0.01 -6.67
C LYS A 33 0.03 1.39 -6.61
N ALA A 34 0.65 1.83 -7.70
CA ALA A 34 1.22 3.17 -7.80
C ALA A 34 0.12 4.26 -7.71
N ALA A 35 -1.01 4.07 -8.38
CA ALA A 35 -2.15 4.98 -8.27
C ALA A 35 -2.73 5.06 -6.84
N ILE A 36 -2.85 3.92 -6.14
CA ILE A 36 -3.27 3.89 -4.73
C ILE A 36 -2.24 4.62 -3.84
N ALA A 37 -0.94 4.37 -4.06
CA ALA A 37 0.12 5.05 -3.30
C ALA A 37 0.12 6.56 -3.55
N GLN A 38 -0.19 7.00 -4.77
CA GLN A 38 -0.35 8.42 -5.10
C GLN A 38 -1.48 9.05 -4.29
N VAL A 39 -2.68 8.45 -4.27
CA VAL A 39 -3.80 8.96 -3.46
C VAL A 39 -3.44 8.99 -1.97
N LEU A 40 -2.79 7.94 -1.44
CA LEU A 40 -2.36 7.92 -0.04
C LEU A 40 -1.36 9.05 0.28
N LYS A 41 -0.50 9.41 -0.66
CA LYS A 41 0.45 10.52 -0.51
C LYS A 41 -0.27 11.86 -0.54
N ASP A 42 -1.18 12.05 -1.49
CA ASP A 42 -1.90 13.31 -1.69
C ASP A 42 -2.80 13.63 -0.49
N GLU A 43 -3.42 12.61 0.10
CA GLU A 43 -4.19 12.71 1.35
C GLU A 43 -3.31 12.78 2.62
N GLY A 44 -1.98 12.68 2.48
CA GLY A 44 -1.02 12.86 3.58
C GLY A 44 -0.87 11.67 4.53
N TYR A 45 -1.36 10.49 4.17
CA TYR A 45 -1.25 9.25 4.95
C TYR A 45 0.14 8.62 4.92
N ILE A 46 0.90 8.86 3.85
CA ILE A 46 2.30 8.42 3.70
C ILE A 46 3.18 9.62 3.37
N ASP A 47 4.48 9.54 3.66
CA ASP A 47 5.42 10.63 3.33
C ASP A 47 5.76 10.66 1.83
N GLY A 48 5.80 9.49 1.21
CA GLY A 48 6.04 9.38 -0.22
C GLY A 48 6.17 7.95 -0.69
N PHE A 49 6.33 7.80 -2.01
CA PHE A 49 6.63 6.52 -2.62
C PHE A 49 7.54 6.72 -3.83
N GLN A 50 8.25 5.66 -4.21
CA GLN A 50 9.05 5.63 -5.42
C GLN A 50 8.94 4.27 -6.11
N VAL A 51 9.06 4.28 -7.44
CA VAL A 51 9.11 3.06 -8.24
C VAL A 51 10.54 2.87 -8.73
N LYS A 52 11.22 1.84 -8.24
CA LYS A 52 12.53 1.43 -8.72
C LYS A 52 12.37 0.29 -9.72
N THR A 53 13.11 0.32 -10.82
CA THR A 53 13.15 -0.80 -11.77
C THR A 53 14.55 -1.38 -11.76
N GLU A 54 14.68 -2.62 -11.29
CA GLU A 54 15.95 -3.35 -11.27
C GLU A 54 15.77 -4.67 -12.03
N GLY A 55 16.64 -4.95 -13.00
CA GLY A 55 16.65 -6.22 -13.75
C GLY A 55 15.32 -6.56 -14.43
N GLY A 56 14.57 -5.56 -14.91
CA GLY A 56 13.27 -5.75 -15.54
C GLY A 56 12.10 -5.99 -14.58
N LYS A 57 12.33 -5.94 -13.25
CA LYS A 57 11.30 -6.04 -12.23
C LYS A 57 11.12 -4.68 -11.56
N SER A 58 9.93 -4.11 -11.69
CA SER A 58 9.60 -2.84 -11.06
C SER A 58 9.07 -3.06 -9.64
N GLN A 59 9.72 -2.43 -8.67
CA GLN A 59 9.44 -2.48 -7.23
C GLN A 59 8.89 -1.13 -6.76
N LEU A 60 7.85 -1.17 -5.94
CA LEU A 60 7.25 -0.01 -5.30
C LEU A 60 7.74 0.06 -3.86
N GLU A 61 8.39 1.17 -3.50
CA GLU A 61 8.80 1.48 -2.14
C GLU A 61 7.93 2.62 -1.59
N ILE A 62 7.37 2.43 -0.40
CA ILE A 62 6.51 3.38 0.29
C ILE A 62 7.17 3.80 1.59
N ALA A 63 7.34 5.09 1.80
CA ALA A 63 7.80 5.68 3.05
C ALA A 63 6.59 5.92 3.98
N LEU A 64 6.58 5.22 5.11
CA LEU A 64 5.51 5.29 6.10
C LEU A 64 5.69 6.51 6.99
N LYS A 65 4.58 7.16 7.30
CA LYS A 65 4.55 8.38 8.10
C LYS A 65 4.19 8.06 9.55
N TYR A 66 4.93 8.66 10.46
CA TYR A 66 4.72 8.54 11.90
C TYR A 66 4.68 9.93 12.55
N TYR A 67 3.80 10.10 13.53
CA TYR A 67 3.70 11.33 14.32
C TYR A 67 3.81 11.00 15.80
N ALA A 68 4.77 11.61 16.49
CA ALA A 68 5.05 11.35 17.91
C ALA A 68 5.20 9.85 18.25
N GLY A 69 5.85 9.09 17.37
CA GLY A 69 6.06 7.65 17.53
C GLY A 69 4.82 6.78 17.29
N ARG A 70 3.73 7.35 16.76
CA ARG A 70 2.52 6.61 16.38
C ARG A 70 2.36 6.58 14.85
N PRO A 71 1.91 5.46 14.27
CA PRO A 71 1.58 5.39 12.85
C PRO A 71 0.44 6.36 12.51
N VAL A 72 0.56 7.08 11.40
CA VAL A 72 -0.51 8.00 10.94
C VAL A 72 -1.73 7.24 10.42
N ILE A 73 -1.55 6.03 9.88
CA ILE A 73 -2.67 5.21 9.38
C ILE A 73 -3.15 4.30 10.52
N GLU A 74 -4.30 4.63 11.11
CA GLU A 74 -4.91 3.82 12.17
C GLU A 74 -5.55 2.53 11.63
N ARG A 75 -6.29 2.63 10.52
CA ARG A 75 -6.99 1.51 9.89
C ARG A 75 -6.87 1.59 8.38
N ILE A 76 -6.60 0.43 7.77
CA ILE A 76 -6.53 0.26 6.32
C ILE A 76 -7.14 -1.08 5.95
N GLU A 77 -8.08 -1.13 5.00
CA GLU A 77 -8.77 -2.38 4.66
C GLU A 77 -9.20 -2.49 3.20
N ARG A 78 -9.25 -3.74 2.70
CA ARG A 78 -9.78 -4.06 1.38
C ARG A 78 -11.28 -4.36 1.47
N VAL A 79 -12.09 -3.44 0.93
CA VAL A 79 -13.56 -3.54 0.94
C VAL A 79 -14.09 -4.49 -0.15
N SER A 80 -13.85 -4.21 -1.44
CA SER A 80 -14.25 -5.07 -2.57
C SER A 80 -13.21 -6.18 -2.79
N ARG A 81 -13.59 -7.47 -2.80
CA ARG A 81 -12.64 -8.61 -2.86
C ARG A 81 -13.00 -9.56 -4.02
N PRO A 82 -12.08 -10.42 -4.50
CA PRO A 82 -12.38 -11.35 -5.58
C PRO A 82 -13.61 -12.24 -5.32
N GLY A 83 -13.79 -12.70 -4.07
CA GLY A 83 -14.95 -13.53 -3.67
C GLY A 83 -16.26 -12.76 -3.46
N LEU A 84 -16.20 -11.43 -3.26
CA LEU A 84 -17.38 -10.58 -3.13
C LEU A 84 -17.05 -9.17 -3.63
N ARG A 85 -17.53 -8.86 -4.83
CA ARG A 85 -17.35 -7.55 -5.45
C ARG A 85 -18.43 -6.60 -4.96
N ILE A 86 -18.00 -5.43 -4.49
CA ILE A 86 -18.89 -4.34 -4.09
C ILE A 86 -18.85 -3.29 -5.19
N TYR A 87 -20.02 -2.99 -5.74
CA TYR A 87 -20.24 -1.94 -6.73
C TYR A 87 -21.17 -0.87 -6.12
N LYS A 88 -20.95 0.39 -6.47
CA LYS A 88 -21.80 1.52 -6.07
C LYS A 88 -22.16 2.30 -7.33
N GLY A 89 -23.40 2.78 -7.39
CA GLY A 89 -23.90 3.61 -8.50
C GLY A 89 -23.24 4.98 -8.52
N ALA A 90 -23.39 5.67 -9.66
CA ALA A 90 -22.96 7.05 -9.87
C ALA A 90 -23.89 8.05 -9.14
#